data_AF-A0A136KI82-F1
#
_entry.id   AF-A0A136KI82-F1
#
_cell.length_a   1.000
_cell.length_b   1.000
_cell.length_c   1.000
_cell.angle_alpha   90.00
_cell.angle_beta   90.00
_cell.angle_gamma   90.00
#
_symmetry.space_group_name_H-M   'P 1'
#
loop_
_entity.id
_entity.type
_entity.pdbx_description
1 polymer ?
#
loop_
_entity_poly.entity_id
_entity_poly.type
_entity_poly.pdbx_seq_one_letter_code
_entity_poly.pdbx_strand_id
1 'polypeptide(L)'
;MIIPLAYFGGVGIVRAITYLKKSYVGVSLLTFFAGFIVLESVFAFSMYYWHYPAQAHVIRSWQCGYKELFTTYGEELKMKEHVHMTSRHGQPYIYYLWYLKYDPATYQKNASYTGADEYGFSQVKSFDKYVFSLPASKNDPESLYIGYPDEMSDNLSQSKEIKLGTESIFEVYDPVTSNTLREN
;
A
#
# COMPACT_ATOMS: atom_id res chain seq x y z
N MET A 1 -24.92 -9.10 19.15
CA MET A 1 -24.58 -10.51 19.46
C MET A 1 -23.20 -10.70 20.09
N ILE A 2 -22.30 -9.71 20.04
CA ILE A 2 -20.94 -9.81 20.63
C ILE A 2 -20.97 -9.84 22.17
N ILE A 3 -21.84 -9.03 22.80
CA ILE A 3 -21.89 -8.91 24.26
C ILE A 3 -22.29 -10.23 24.97
N PRO A 4 -23.37 -10.94 24.57
CA PRO A 4 -23.72 -12.21 25.20
C PRO A 4 -22.63 -13.28 25.03
N LEU A 5 -22.02 -13.38 23.84
CA LEU A 5 -20.99 -14.37 23.56
C LEU A 5 -19.73 -14.15 24.43
N ALA A 6 -19.28 -12.90 24.55
CA ALA A 6 -18.14 -12.56 25.39
C ALA A 6 -18.41 -12.87 26.88
N TYR A 7 -19.64 -12.60 27.36
CA TYR A 7 -20.03 -12.90 28.73
C TYR A 7 -20.00 -14.41 29.01
N PHE A 8 -20.67 -15.22 28.19
CA PHE A 8 -20.68 -16.67 28.37
C PHE A 8 -19.30 -17.31 28.19
N GLY A 9 -18.51 -16.82 27.23
CA GLY A 9 -17.13 -17.24 27.04
C GLY A 9 -16.27 -16.98 28.27
N GLY A 10 -16.34 -15.77 28.83
CA GLY A 10 -15.60 -15.40 30.04
C GLY A 10 -15.96 -16.27 31.25
N VAL A 11 -17.26 -16.46 31.53
CA VAL A 11 -17.72 -17.32 32.62
C VAL A 11 -17.28 -18.78 32.41
N GLY A 12 -17.35 -19.28 31.17
CA GLY A 12 -16.89 -20.62 30.80
C GLY A 12 -15.41 -20.84 31.08
N ILE A 13 -14.56 -19.89 30.66
CA ILE A 13 -13.12 -19.93 30.90
C ILE A 13 -12.80 -19.94 32.41
N VAL A 14 -13.42 -19.05 33.20
CA VAL A 14 -13.20 -18.99 34.65
C VAL A 14 -13.57 -20.31 35.31
N ARG A 15 -14.73 -20.88 34.98
CA ARG A 15 -15.15 -22.17 35.54
C ARG A 15 -14.22 -23.31 35.14
N ALA A 16 -13.80 -23.37 33.88
CA ALA A 16 -12.85 -24.38 33.41
C ALA A 16 -11.51 -24.29 34.17
N ILE A 17 -10.94 -23.09 34.33
CA ILE A 17 -9.70 -22.88 35.08
C ILE A 17 -9.85 -23.33 36.54
N THR A 18 -10.92 -22.91 37.22
CA THR A 18 -11.13 -23.27 38.64
C THR A 18 -11.32 -24.78 38.84
N TYR A 19 -11.92 -25.48 37.87
CA TYR A 19 -12.09 -26.93 37.91
C TYR A 19 -10.75 -27.66 37.70
N LEU A 20 -9.99 -27.27 36.67
CA LEU A 20 -8.73 -27.92 36.29
C LEU A 20 -7.62 -27.73 37.34
N LYS A 21 -7.61 -26.60 38.07
CA LYS A 21 -6.64 -26.35 39.16
C LYS A 21 -6.71 -27.33 40.33
N LYS A 22 -7.75 -28.18 40.43
CA LYS A 22 -7.93 -29.14 41.52
C LYS A 22 -7.03 -30.38 41.44
N SER A 23 -6.37 -30.61 40.31
CA SER A 23 -5.53 -31.78 40.06
C SER A 23 -4.18 -31.35 39.47
N TYR A 24 -3.10 -32.06 39.80
CA TYR A 24 -1.79 -31.83 39.20
C TYR A 24 -1.81 -32.00 37.66
N VAL A 25 -2.65 -32.91 37.16
CA VAL A 25 -2.85 -33.10 35.70
C VAL A 25 -3.52 -31.88 35.09
N GLY A 26 -4.53 -31.32 35.76
CA GLY A 26 -5.23 -30.14 35.24
C GLY A 26 -4.39 -28.87 35.33
N VAL A 27 -3.54 -28.72 36.35
CA VAL A 27 -2.54 -27.65 36.40
C VAL A 27 -1.51 -27.81 35.28
N SER A 28 -1.01 -29.02 35.04
CA SER A 28 -0.09 -29.30 33.92
C SER A 28 -0.72 -28.95 32.57
N LEU A 29 -1.99 -29.30 32.35
CA LEU A 29 -2.74 -28.96 31.14
C LEU A 29 -2.90 -27.44 30.97
N LEU A 30 -3.26 -26.71 32.03
CA LEU A 30 -3.37 -25.25 32.00
C LEU A 30 -2.03 -24.59 31.67
N THR A 31 -0.94 -25.07 32.26
CA THR A 31 0.41 -24.57 31.97
C THR A 31 0.80 -24.84 30.52
N PHE A 32 0.49 -26.03 30.00
CA PHE A 32 0.71 -26.37 28.59
C PHE A 32 -0.05 -25.43 27.65
N PHE A 33 -1.35 -25.22 27.88
CA PHE A 33 -2.15 -24.30 27.06
C PHE A 33 -1.66 -22.85 27.16
N ALA A 34 -1.30 -22.39 28.35
CA ALA A 34 -0.72 -21.05 28.53
C ALA A 34 0.60 -20.92 27.75
N GLY A 35 1.48 -21.93 27.84
CA GLY A 35 2.72 -21.98 27.07
C GLY A 35 2.48 -21.99 25.56
N PHE A 36 1.50 -22.75 25.09
CA PHE A 36 1.10 -22.80 23.68
C PHE A 36 0.58 -21.43 23.19
N ILE A 37 -0.27 -20.76 23.96
CA ILE A 37 -0.77 -19.41 23.62
C ILE A 37 0.39 -18.42 23.55
N VAL A 38 1.35 -18.48 24.48
CA VAL A 38 2.54 -17.62 24.45
C VAL A 38 3.38 -17.90 23.21
N LEU A 39 3.61 -19.17 22.86
CA LEU A 39 4.36 -19.57 21.67
C LEU A 39 3.69 -19.05 20.38
N GLU A 40 2.39 -19.29 20.23
CA GLU A 40 1.59 -18.81 19.09
C GLU A 40 1.61 -17.28 19.02
N SER A 41 1.52 -16.58 20.16
CA SER A 41 1.59 -15.12 20.20
C SER A 41 2.95 -14.63 19.71
N VAL A 42 4.05 -15.23 20.18
CA VAL A 42 5.41 -14.88 19.75
C VAL A 42 5.57 -15.13 18.25
N PHE A 43 5.06 -16.26 17.74
CA PHE A 43 5.09 -16.57 16.31
C PHE A 43 4.27 -15.56 15.50
N ALA A 44 3.05 -15.25 15.93
CA ALA A 44 2.18 -14.28 15.27
C ALA A 44 2.80 -12.88 15.24
N PHE A 45 3.39 -12.42 16.34
CA PHE A 45 4.09 -11.14 16.38
C PHE A 45 5.35 -11.14 15.50
N SER A 46 6.11 -12.23 15.51
CA SER A 46 7.27 -12.41 14.62
C SER A 46 6.86 -12.31 13.16
N MET A 47 5.77 -12.98 12.79
CA MET A 47 5.21 -12.92 11.44
C MET A 47 4.74 -11.51 11.10
N TYR A 48 3.95 -10.88 11.96
CA TYR A 48 3.35 -9.57 11.70
C TYR A 48 4.38 -8.44 11.58
N TYR A 49 5.42 -8.43 12.42
CA TYR A 49 6.38 -7.32 12.45
C TYR A 49 7.61 -7.53 11.56
N TRP A 50 8.08 -8.76 11.36
CA TRP A 50 9.31 -9.02 10.61
C TRP A 50 9.08 -9.64 9.24
N HIS A 51 8.18 -10.62 9.13
CA HIS A 51 8.03 -11.38 7.89
C HIS A 51 7.02 -10.76 6.94
N TYR A 52 5.86 -10.33 7.46
CA TYR A 52 4.78 -9.77 6.66
C TYR A 52 5.19 -8.45 5.98
N PRO A 53 5.82 -7.47 6.67
CA PRO A 53 6.18 -6.20 6.04
C PRO A 53 7.34 -6.31 5.05
N ALA A 54 8.08 -7.43 5.07
CA ALA A 54 9.18 -7.68 4.13
C ALA A 54 8.69 -8.22 2.78
N GLN A 55 7.42 -8.63 2.65
CA GLN A 55 6.89 -9.20 1.42
C GLN A 55 6.53 -8.09 0.42
N ALA A 56 7.01 -8.21 -0.82
CA ALA A 56 6.81 -7.22 -1.88
C ALA A 56 5.35 -6.82 -2.09
N HIS A 57 4.43 -7.80 -2.12
CA HIS A 57 3.01 -7.53 -2.31
C HIS A 57 2.39 -6.77 -1.12
N VAL A 58 2.87 -7.02 0.11
CA VAL A 58 2.44 -6.30 1.31
C VAL A 58 2.93 -4.85 1.25
N ILE A 59 4.21 -4.64 0.92
CA ILE A 59 4.80 -3.30 0.77
C ILE A 59 4.02 -2.47 -0.25
N ARG A 60 3.68 -3.07 -1.40
CA ARG A 60 2.87 -2.42 -2.45
C ARG A 60 1.44 -2.14 -2.00
N SER A 61 0.81 -3.09 -1.31
CA SER A 61 -0.56 -2.95 -0.79
C SER A 61 -0.67 -1.93 0.36
N TRP A 62 0.40 -1.79 1.15
CA TRP A 62 0.54 -0.77 2.19
C TRP A 62 0.90 0.60 1.61
N GLN A 63 0.94 0.72 0.28
CA GLN A 63 1.19 1.97 -0.42
C GLN A 63 2.50 2.61 0.05
N CYS A 64 3.55 1.79 0.20
CA CYS A 64 4.90 2.29 0.43
C CYS A 64 5.54 2.78 -0.90
N GLY A 65 6.72 3.39 -0.84
CA GLY A 65 7.46 3.85 -2.03
C GLY A 65 7.14 5.27 -2.51
N TYR A 66 6.05 5.88 -2.06
CA TYR A 66 5.71 7.25 -2.46
C TYR A 66 6.72 8.28 -1.94
N LYS A 67 7.25 8.07 -0.73
CA LYS A 67 8.28 8.97 -0.19
C LYS A 67 9.50 9.00 -1.11
N GLU A 68 9.97 7.83 -1.52
CA GLU A 68 11.11 7.64 -2.40
C GLU A 68 10.81 8.27 -3.77
N LEU A 69 9.62 7.99 -4.34
CA LEU A 69 9.16 8.59 -5.59
C LEU A 69 9.22 10.12 -5.56
N PHE A 70 8.62 10.77 -4.56
CA PHE A 70 8.59 12.24 -4.50
C PHE A 70 9.93 12.86 -4.10
N THR A 71 10.75 12.15 -3.33
CA THR A 71 12.10 12.64 -3.00
C THR A 71 13.01 12.61 -4.22
N THR A 72 12.88 11.60 -5.08
CA THR A 72 13.74 11.44 -6.27
C THR A 72 13.20 12.21 -7.48
N TYR A 73 11.88 12.19 -7.73
CA TYR A 73 11.25 12.74 -8.94
C TYR A 73 10.39 13.97 -8.69
N GLY A 74 10.34 14.50 -7.46
CA GLY A 74 9.46 15.63 -7.10
C GLY A 74 9.58 16.84 -8.03
N GLU A 75 10.79 17.17 -8.50
CA GLU A 75 11.00 18.27 -9.44
C GLU A 75 10.62 17.90 -10.88
N GLU A 76 10.96 16.69 -11.36
CA GLU A 76 10.53 16.21 -12.68
C GLU A 76 9.00 16.17 -12.81
N LEU A 77 8.32 15.73 -11.75
CA LEU A 77 6.85 15.75 -11.64
C LEU A 77 6.25 17.16 -11.72
N LYS A 78 6.99 18.18 -11.26
CA LYS A 78 6.57 19.58 -11.36
C LYS A 78 6.86 20.19 -12.73
N MET A 79 7.83 19.68 -13.49
CA MET A 79 8.18 20.21 -14.82
C MET A 79 7.30 19.66 -15.94
N LYS A 80 6.79 18.44 -15.79
CA LYS A 80 5.97 17.78 -16.83
C LYS A 80 4.58 18.39 -16.93
N GLU A 81 4.00 18.38 -18.13
CA GLU A 81 2.66 18.91 -18.39
C GLU A 81 1.57 17.98 -17.89
N HIS A 82 1.80 16.67 -18.02
CA HIS A 82 0.91 15.63 -17.53
C HIS A 82 1.68 14.55 -16.76
N VAL A 83 1.07 14.05 -15.70
CA VAL A 83 1.64 12.97 -14.88
C VAL A 83 0.58 11.90 -14.68
N HIS A 84 0.82 10.73 -15.27
CA HIS A 84 -0.04 9.57 -15.17
C HIS A 84 0.49 8.61 -14.12
N MET A 85 -0.30 8.32 -13.10
CA MET A 85 0.04 7.32 -12.08
C MET A 85 -1.03 6.25 -11.96
N THR A 86 -0.60 4.99 -11.81
CA THR A 86 -1.51 3.86 -11.51
C THR A 86 -2.25 4.07 -10.19
N SER A 87 -3.51 3.63 -10.15
CA SER A 87 -4.34 3.60 -8.94
C SER A 87 -4.63 2.17 -8.45
N ARG A 88 -3.87 1.17 -8.93
CA ARG A 88 -4.19 -0.26 -8.74
C ARG A 88 -4.22 -0.73 -7.29
N HIS A 89 -3.32 -0.24 -6.43
CA HIS A 89 -3.29 -0.60 -4.99
C HIS A 89 -3.83 0.51 -4.08
N GLY A 90 -4.52 1.50 -4.64
CA GLY A 90 -5.14 2.59 -3.88
C GLY A 90 -5.14 3.92 -4.61
N GLN A 91 -5.58 4.97 -3.91
CA GLN A 91 -5.61 6.32 -4.47
C GLN A 91 -4.31 7.07 -4.19
N PRO A 92 -3.43 7.27 -5.19
CA PRO A 92 -2.15 7.94 -5.00
C PRO A 92 -2.28 9.45 -4.67
N TYR A 93 -3.43 10.07 -4.95
CA TYR A 93 -3.63 11.53 -4.86
C TYR A 93 -3.20 12.12 -3.52
N ILE A 94 -3.48 11.43 -2.40
CA ILE A 94 -3.18 11.94 -1.07
C ILE A 94 -1.68 12.12 -0.85
N TYR A 95 -0.85 11.25 -1.45
CA TYR A 95 0.59 11.34 -1.41
C TYR A 95 1.12 12.51 -2.25
N TYR A 96 0.52 12.77 -3.42
CA TYR A 96 0.83 13.97 -4.19
C TYR A 96 0.55 15.24 -3.38
N LEU A 97 -0.64 15.33 -2.78
CA LEU A 97 -1.01 16.50 -1.97
C LEU A 97 -0.04 16.70 -0.81
N TRP A 98 0.31 15.62 -0.11
CA TRP A 98 1.20 15.66 1.03
C TRP A 98 2.64 16.03 0.66
N TYR A 99 3.28 15.29 -0.25
CA TYR A 99 4.70 15.46 -0.55
C TYR A 99 4.99 16.69 -1.40
N LEU A 100 4.07 17.07 -2.29
CA LEU A 100 4.20 18.31 -3.06
C LEU A 100 3.76 19.55 -2.28
N LYS A 101 3.21 19.37 -1.07
CA LYS A 101 2.63 20.44 -0.24
C LYS A 101 1.60 21.26 -1.03
N TYR A 102 0.70 20.55 -1.71
CA TYR A 102 -0.28 21.17 -2.59
C TYR A 102 -1.31 21.96 -1.77
N ASP A 103 -1.70 23.14 -2.26
CA ASP A 103 -2.66 23.99 -1.55
C ASP A 103 -4.06 23.33 -1.48
N PRO A 104 -4.62 23.10 -0.28
CA PRO A 104 -5.91 22.42 -0.14
C PRO A 104 -7.07 23.16 -0.81
N ALA A 105 -7.06 24.49 -0.80
CA ALA A 105 -8.13 25.29 -1.39
C ALA A 105 -8.15 25.20 -2.92
N THR A 106 -6.97 25.12 -3.54
CA THR A 106 -6.79 24.89 -4.97
C THR A 106 -7.21 23.47 -5.34
N TYR A 107 -6.80 22.47 -4.55
CA TYR A 107 -7.17 21.07 -4.79
C TYR A 107 -8.68 20.88 -4.80
N GLN A 108 -9.39 21.39 -3.78
CA GLN A 108 -10.84 21.22 -3.66
C GLN A 108 -11.63 21.80 -4.84
N LYS A 109 -11.08 22.80 -5.54
CA LYS A 109 -11.71 23.41 -6.72
C LYS A 109 -11.43 22.65 -8.01
N ASN A 110 -10.24 22.04 -8.11
CA ASN A 110 -9.73 21.46 -9.35
C ASN A 110 -9.77 19.92 -9.37
N ALA A 111 -10.13 19.28 -8.26
CA ALA A 111 -10.25 17.84 -8.16
C ALA A 111 -11.44 17.33 -8.98
N SER A 112 -11.18 16.31 -9.79
CA SER A 112 -12.18 15.56 -10.53
C SER A 112 -12.36 14.19 -9.90
N TYR A 113 -13.62 13.76 -9.79
CA TYR A 113 -14.00 12.52 -9.13
C TYR A 113 -14.66 11.57 -10.12
N THR A 114 -14.54 10.28 -9.86
CA THR A 114 -15.36 9.27 -10.53
C THR A 114 -16.80 9.35 -10.04
N GLY A 115 -17.72 8.75 -10.81
CA GLY A 115 -19.04 8.40 -10.29
C GLY A 115 -18.93 7.50 -9.07
N ALA A 116 -20.02 7.41 -8.31
CA ALA A 116 -20.12 6.50 -7.17
C ALA A 116 -19.99 5.05 -7.66
N ASP A 117 -19.17 4.26 -6.98
CA ASP A 117 -19.06 2.82 -7.19
C ASP A 117 -20.26 2.05 -6.60
N GLU A 118 -20.20 0.72 -6.67
CA GLU A 118 -21.25 -0.17 -6.15
C GLU A 118 -21.49 -0.05 -4.63
N TYR A 119 -20.54 0.56 -3.90
CA TYR A 119 -20.62 0.80 -2.46
C TYR A 119 -20.94 2.27 -2.13
N GLY A 120 -21.15 3.12 -3.15
CA GLY A 120 -21.47 4.53 -2.99
C GLY A 120 -20.26 5.45 -2.80
N PHE A 121 -19.03 4.97 -3.05
CA PHE A 121 -17.82 5.78 -2.93
C PHE A 121 -17.40 6.39 -4.26
N SER A 122 -17.02 7.67 -4.25
CA SER A 122 -16.34 8.33 -5.36
C SER A 122 -14.84 8.28 -5.18
N GLN A 123 -14.12 8.08 -6.27
CA GLN A 123 -12.66 8.04 -6.27
C GLN A 123 -12.08 9.31 -6.90
N VAL A 124 -10.89 9.76 -6.49
CA VAL A 124 -10.22 10.89 -7.14
C VAL A 124 -9.67 10.43 -8.48
N LYS A 125 -10.19 10.98 -9.57
CA LYS A 125 -9.77 10.64 -10.94
C LYS A 125 -8.52 11.42 -11.35
N SER A 126 -8.52 12.72 -11.06
CA SER A 126 -7.41 13.62 -11.38
C SER A 126 -7.52 14.91 -10.58
N PHE A 127 -6.44 15.67 -10.53
CA PHE A 127 -6.47 17.08 -10.19
C PHE A 127 -5.31 17.79 -10.90
N ASP A 128 -5.53 19.02 -11.35
CA ASP A 128 -4.49 19.78 -12.05
C ASP A 128 -3.93 18.96 -13.24
N LYS A 129 -2.62 18.70 -13.26
CA LYS A 129 -1.95 17.83 -14.23
C LYS A 129 -1.80 16.36 -13.84
N TYR A 130 -2.22 15.99 -12.64
CA TYR A 130 -2.03 14.63 -12.10
C TYR A 130 -3.26 13.78 -12.42
N VAL A 131 -3.05 12.70 -13.17
CA VAL A 131 -4.10 11.79 -13.63
C VAL A 131 -3.86 10.40 -13.04
N PHE A 132 -4.84 9.87 -12.32
CA PHE A 132 -4.71 8.60 -11.60
C PHE A 132 -5.23 7.42 -12.40
N SER A 133 -4.68 7.27 -13.60
CA SER A 133 -4.90 6.15 -14.49
C SER A 133 -3.76 6.04 -15.49
N LEU A 134 -3.31 4.81 -15.78
CA LEU A 134 -2.36 4.56 -16.85
C LEU A 134 -3.09 4.37 -18.19
N PRO A 135 -2.75 5.14 -19.24
CA PRO A 135 -3.25 4.88 -20.57
C PRO A 135 -2.58 3.64 -21.19
N ALA A 136 -3.24 3.05 -22.19
CA ALA A 136 -2.71 1.89 -22.92
C ALA A 136 -1.44 2.23 -23.71
N SER A 137 -1.43 3.39 -24.37
CA SER A 137 -0.25 3.96 -25.04
C SER A 137 0.41 4.99 -24.12
N LYS A 138 1.74 4.89 -23.97
CA LYS A 138 2.54 5.76 -23.10
C LYS A 138 3.51 6.61 -23.92
N ASN A 139 3.06 7.17 -25.05
CA ASN A 139 3.96 7.74 -26.06
C ASN A 139 4.04 9.27 -26.05
N ASP A 140 3.24 9.94 -25.20
CA ASP A 140 3.22 11.41 -25.13
C ASP A 140 4.52 11.95 -24.47
N PRO A 141 5.35 12.72 -25.20
CA PRO A 141 6.62 13.25 -24.69
C PRO A 141 6.46 14.27 -23.55
N GLU A 142 5.30 14.91 -23.43
CA GLU A 142 5.03 15.90 -22.37
C GLU A 142 4.49 15.23 -21.09
N SER A 143 4.20 13.92 -21.18
CA SER A 143 3.73 13.10 -20.08
C SER A 143 4.86 12.36 -19.36
N LEU A 144 4.65 12.10 -18.08
CA LEU A 144 5.42 11.16 -17.26
C LEU A 144 4.52 10.04 -16.77
N TYR A 145 4.97 8.80 -16.87
CA TYR A 145 4.17 7.63 -16.50
C TYR A 145 4.78 6.91 -15.30
N ILE A 146 3.98 6.65 -14.28
CA ILE A 146 4.37 5.99 -13.04
C ILE A 146 3.46 4.79 -12.80
N GLY A 147 4.04 3.60 -12.86
CA GLY A 147 3.30 2.33 -12.71
C GLY A 147 4.02 1.32 -11.85
N TYR A 148 3.36 0.20 -11.53
CA TYR A 148 4.06 -0.95 -10.98
C TYR A 148 4.89 -1.64 -12.09
N PRO A 149 6.00 -2.34 -11.76
CA PRO A 149 6.86 -2.97 -12.76
C PRO A 149 6.13 -3.91 -13.73
N ASP A 150 5.11 -4.62 -13.25
CA ASP A 150 4.29 -5.52 -14.06
C ASP A 150 3.28 -4.80 -14.97
N GLU A 151 2.91 -3.56 -14.67
CA GLU A 151 2.07 -2.70 -15.55
C GLU A 151 2.89 -1.94 -16.60
N MET A 152 4.22 -1.93 -16.42
CA MET A 152 5.18 -1.19 -17.23
C MET A 152 6.06 -2.12 -18.08
N SER A 153 5.71 -3.41 -18.18
CA SER A 153 6.52 -4.48 -18.79
C SER A 153 7.09 -4.13 -20.16
N ASP A 154 6.30 -3.45 -21.00
CA ASP A 154 6.67 -3.12 -22.38
C ASP A 154 7.76 -2.03 -22.47
N ASN A 155 7.92 -1.23 -21.40
CA ASN A 155 8.85 -0.11 -21.32
C ASN A 155 9.94 -0.31 -20.26
N LEU A 156 10.05 -1.49 -19.65
CA LEU A 156 10.97 -1.76 -18.53
C LEU A 156 12.44 -1.43 -18.83
N SER A 157 12.89 -1.63 -20.06
CA SER A 157 14.29 -1.32 -20.44
C SER A 157 14.59 0.18 -20.47
N GLN A 158 13.58 1.03 -20.43
CA GLN A 158 13.67 2.47 -20.56
C GLN A 158 13.11 3.23 -19.34
N SER A 159 12.51 2.50 -18.39
CA SER A 159 12.02 3.08 -17.15
C SER A 159 13.12 3.10 -16.09
N LYS A 160 12.97 4.01 -15.13
CA LYS A 160 13.81 4.10 -13.95
C LYS A 160 13.05 3.56 -12.75
N GLU A 161 13.68 2.64 -12.04
CA GLU A 161 13.06 1.97 -10.89
C GLU A 161 13.11 2.85 -9.63
N ILE A 162 12.01 2.84 -8.86
CA ILE A 162 11.94 3.31 -7.48
C ILE A 162 11.99 2.10 -6.56
N LYS A 163 13.03 2.04 -5.73
CA LYS A 163 13.23 0.92 -4.79
C LYS A 163 12.93 1.32 -3.37
N LEU A 164 12.34 0.38 -2.63
CA LEU A 164 12.30 0.41 -1.19
C LEU A 164 13.05 -0.83 -0.66
N GLY A 165 14.26 -0.61 -0.14
CA GLY A 165 15.16 -1.72 0.19
C GLY A 165 15.57 -2.48 -1.07
N THR A 166 15.27 -3.77 -1.12
CA THR A 166 15.57 -4.65 -2.26
C THR A 166 14.45 -4.71 -3.30
N GLU A 167 13.26 -4.18 -2.99
CA GLU A 167 12.07 -4.33 -3.81
C GLU A 167 11.88 -3.13 -4.76
N SER A 168 11.67 -3.40 -6.06
CA SER A 168 11.18 -2.39 -7.00
C SER A 168 9.68 -2.17 -6.78
N ILE A 169 9.32 -0.94 -6.44
CA ILE A 169 7.95 -0.53 -6.12
C ILE A 169 7.30 0.14 -7.32
N PHE A 170 7.93 1.16 -7.89
CA PHE A 170 7.40 1.88 -9.04
C PHE A 170 8.43 1.95 -10.15
N GLU A 171 7.93 2.03 -11.38
CA GLU A 171 8.70 2.37 -12.56
C GLU A 171 8.27 3.74 -13.06
N VAL A 172 9.25 4.61 -13.29
CA VAL A 172 9.04 5.94 -13.86
C VAL A 172 9.52 5.93 -15.31
N TYR A 173 8.62 6.21 -16.24
CA TYR A 173 8.90 6.23 -17.67
C TYR A 173 8.65 7.61 -18.26
N ASP A 174 9.68 8.13 -18.93
CA ASP A 174 9.67 9.38 -19.69
C ASP A 174 10.00 9.08 -21.16
N PRO A 175 9.04 9.25 -22.09
CA PRO A 175 9.27 8.96 -23.50
C PRO A 175 10.44 9.75 -24.12
N VAL A 176 10.70 10.99 -23.67
CA VAL A 176 11.76 11.83 -24.23
C VAL A 176 13.14 11.29 -23.85
N THR A 177 13.33 11.01 -22.56
CA THR A 177 14.59 10.47 -22.03
C THR A 177 14.86 9.05 -22.54
N SER A 178 13.82 8.31 -22.91
CA SER A 178 13.96 6.96 -23.46
C SER A 178 14.39 6.89 -24.93
N ASN A 179 13.99 7.88 -25.74
CA ASN A 179 14.31 7.90 -27.17
C ASN A 179 15.80 8.21 -27.41
N THR A 180 16.44 9.01 -26.55
CA THR A 180 17.90 9.27 -26.60
C THR A 180 18.75 8.04 -26.25
N LEU A 181 18.20 7.04 -25.56
CA LEU A 181 18.85 5.75 -25.29
C LEU A 181 18.69 4.74 -26.44
N ARG A 182 17.77 4.97 -27.38
CA ARG A 182 17.59 4.13 -28.58
C ARG A 182 18.48 4.54 -29.76
N GLU A 183 18.97 5.77 -29.76
CA GLU A 183 19.81 6.34 -30.84
C GLU A 183 21.32 6.20 -30.59
N ASN A 184 21.73 5.58 -29.46
CA ASN A 184 23.12 5.21 -29.16
C ASN A 184 23.26 3.69 -29.08
#